data_AF-A0A9W8ZSL7-F1
#
_entry.id   AF-A0A9W8ZSL7-F1
#
_cell.length_a   1.000
_cell.length_b   1.000
_cell.length_c   1.000
_cell.angle_alpha   90.00
_cell.angle_beta   90.00
_cell.angle_gamma   90.00
#
_symmetry.space_group_name_H-M   'P 1'
#
loop_
_entity.id
_entity.type
_entity.pdbx_description
1 polymer ?
#
loop_
_entity_poly.entity_id
_entity_poly.type
_entity_poly.pdbx_seq_one_letter_code
_entity_poly.pdbx_strand_id
1 'polypeptide(L)'
;IPSASNPLLSQPPSTIFEEKLQKALHTLMKKYSILKEQAIIMQSSMVLNTAYCNRLREQLAAQEESRKRIAKGKLMGDGQPRLLTSREFVQRVEEFTKAALEKESAANEKRANKEDRAAMKVTWEK
;
A
#
# COMPACT_ATOMS: atom_id res chain seq x y z
N ILE A 1 -6.15 -34.39 6.03
CA ILE A 1 -5.97 -35.42 7.09
C ILE A 1 -5.76 -34.64 8.39
N PRO A 2 -6.54 -34.80 9.48
CA PRO A 2 -6.98 -36.11 9.99
C PRO A 2 -8.44 -36.15 10.47
N SER A 3 -9.11 -37.27 10.24
CA SER A 3 -9.78 -38.02 11.32
C SER A 3 -10.22 -39.33 10.70
N ALA A 4 -9.27 -40.27 10.67
CA ALA A 4 -9.65 -41.67 10.68
C ALA A 4 -10.75 -41.81 11.73
N SER A 5 -11.88 -42.41 11.33
CA SER A 5 -12.92 -42.86 12.24
C SER A 5 -12.26 -43.37 13.51
N ASN A 6 -12.39 -42.64 14.62
CA ASN A 6 -11.75 -43.04 15.87
C ASN A 6 -12.31 -44.42 16.20
N PRO A 7 -11.53 -45.50 16.12
CA PRO A 7 -12.05 -46.87 16.21
C PRO A 7 -12.67 -47.15 17.59
N LEU A 8 -12.33 -46.33 18.58
CA LEU A 8 -12.88 -46.33 19.92
C LEU A 8 -14.34 -45.82 19.99
N LEU A 9 -14.73 -44.90 19.11
CA LEU A 9 -16.10 -44.37 19.06
C LEU A 9 -17.05 -45.26 18.23
N SER A 10 -16.52 -46.25 17.51
CA SER A 10 -17.32 -47.26 16.80
C SER A 10 -17.66 -48.48 17.66
N GLN A 11 -17.12 -48.57 18.87
CA GLN A 11 -17.43 -49.67 19.79
C GLN A 11 -18.78 -49.42 20.47
N PRO A 12 -19.62 -50.46 20.61
CA PRO A 12 -20.91 -50.33 21.29
C PRO A 12 -20.68 -50.01 22.78
N PRO A 13 -21.37 -49.00 23.34
CA PRO A 13 -21.20 -48.64 24.74
C PRO A 13 -21.75 -49.75 25.64
N SER A 14 -21.01 -50.07 26.70
CA SER A 14 -21.39 -51.08 27.68
C SER A 14 -22.27 -50.50 28.79
N THR A 15 -22.16 -49.20 29.07
CA THR A 15 -22.88 -48.51 30.16
C THR A 15 -23.68 -47.30 29.66
N ILE A 16 -24.81 -46.98 30.31
CA ILE A 16 -25.66 -45.80 29.97
C ILE A 16 -24.87 -44.48 30.02
N PHE A 17 -23.91 -44.36 30.96
CA PHE A 17 -23.06 -43.18 31.06
C PHE A 17 -22.11 -43.05 29.87
N GLU A 18 -21.55 -44.16 29.41
CA GLU A 18 -20.69 -44.23 28.23
C GLU A 18 -21.45 -43.82 26.97
N GLU A 19 -22.69 -44.28 26.82
CA GLU A 19 -23.56 -43.88 25.71
C GLU A 19 -23.80 -42.37 25.69
N LYS A 20 -24.06 -41.75 26.86
CA LYS A 20 -24.22 -40.29 26.98
C LYS A 20 -22.95 -39.55 26.60
N LEU A 21 -21.79 -40.04 27.03
CA LEU A 21 -20.49 -39.43 26.75
C LEU A 21 -20.14 -39.52 25.26
N GLN A 22 -20.35 -40.69 24.63
CA GLN A 22 -20.14 -40.88 23.19
C GLN A 22 -21.04 -39.95 22.37
N LYS A 23 -22.32 -39.81 22.74
CA LYS A 23 -23.25 -38.87 22.09
C LYS A 23 -22.75 -37.43 22.22
N ALA A 24 -22.36 -36.99 23.41
CA ALA A 24 -21.83 -35.65 23.64
C ALA A 24 -20.56 -35.38 22.83
N LEU A 25 -19.64 -36.34 22.77
CA LEU A 25 -18.42 -36.26 21.97
C LEU A 25 -18.72 -36.15 20.48
N HIS A 26 -19.64 -36.96 19.95
CA HIS A 26 -20.06 -36.84 18.54
C HIS A 26 -20.66 -35.47 18.23
N THR A 27 -21.50 -34.93 19.12
CA THR A 27 -22.06 -33.58 18.96
C THR A 27 -20.97 -32.53 18.93
N LEU A 28 -19.99 -32.62 19.84
CA LEU A 28 -18.87 -31.69 19.88
C LEU A 28 -17.99 -31.81 18.65
N MET A 29 -17.63 -33.03 18.21
CA MET A 29 -16.83 -33.25 17.00
C MET A 29 -17.48 -32.63 15.77
N LYS A 30 -18.80 -32.81 15.59
CA LYS A 30 -19.56 -32.17 14.49
C LYS A 30 -19.52 -30.65 14.58
N LYS A 31 -19.64 -30.07 15.78
CA LYS A 31 -19.52 -28.62 15.96
C LYS A 31 -18.13 -28.12 15.59
N TYR A 32 -17.08 -28.82 16.03
CA TYR A 32 -15.71 -28.46 15.72
C TYR A 32 -15.36 -28.63 14.23
N SER A 33 -15.92 -29.64 13.55
CA SER A 33 -15.70 -29.78 12.11
C SER A 33 -16.29 -28.59 11.34
N ILE A 34 -17.51 -28.18 11.67
CA ILE A 34 -18.15 -27.00 11.07
C ILE A 34 -17.35 -25.74 11.36
N LEU A 35 -16.94 -25.54 12.62
CA LEU A 35 -16.16 -24.36 13.02
C LEU A 35 -14.81 -24.32 12.29
N LYS A 36 -14.18 -25.47 12.10
CA LYS A 36 -12.92 -25.60 11.35
C LYS A 36 -13.10 -25.25 9.88
N GLU A 37 -14.16 -25.73 9.24
CA GLU A 37 -14.49 -25.38 7.85
C GLU A 37 -14.71 -23.87 7.70
N GLN A 38 -15.49 -23.27 8.61
CA GLN A 38 -15.71 -21.82 8.64
C GLN A 38 -14.40 -21.04 8.84
N ALA A 39 -13.53 -21.51 9.75
CA ALA A 39 -12.24 -20.88 10.00
C ALA A 39 -11.33 -20.92 8.76
N ILE A 40 -11.32 -22.04 8.02
CA ILE A 40 -10.55 -22.17 6.77
C ILE A 40 -11.05 -21.17 5.72
N ILE A 41 -12.37 -21.04 5.56
CA ILE A 41 -12.98 -20.07 4.63
C ILE A 41 -12.65 -18.62 5.03
N MET A 42 -12.72 -18.32 6.33
CA MET A 42 -12.39 -16.99 6.82
C MET A 42 -10.90 -16.67 6.60
N GLN A 43 -10.00 -17.61 6.89
CA GLN A 43 -8.58 -17.44 6.67
C GLN A 43 -8.24 -17.25 5.19
N SER A 44 -8.84 -18.05 4.30
CA SER A 44 -8.60 -17.94 2.86
C SER A 44 -9.07 -16.59 2.30
N SER A 45 -10.26 -16.13 2.71
CA SER A 45 -10.77 -14.82 2.31
C SER A 45 -9.91 -13.66 2.85
N MET A 46 -9.41 -13.76 4.09
CA MET A 46 -8.52 -12.74 4.66
C MET A 46 -7.19 -12.63 3.90
N VAL A 47 -6.60 -13.77 3.52
CA VAL A 47 -5.36 -13.79 2.73
C VAL A 47 -5.58 -13.14 1.36
N LEU A 48 -6.67 -13.51 0.68
CA LEU A 48 -7.00 -12.94 -0.63
C LEU A 48 -7.26 -11.43 -0.55
N ASN A 49 -8.03 -10.98 0.44
CA ASN A 49 -8.30 -9.57 0.67
C ASN A 49 -7.03 -8.80 0.98
N THR A 50 -6.12 -9.36 1.79
CA THR A 50 -4.84 -8.72 2.11
C THR A 50 -3.98 -8.55 0.86
N ALA A 51 -3.85 -9.61 0.04
CA ALA A 51 -3.11 -9.55 -1.21
C ALA A 51 -3.70 -8.52 -2.19
N TYR A 52 -5.02 -8.49 -2.32
CA TYR A 52 -5.71 -7.50 -3.15
C TYR A 52 -5.48 -6.07 -2.67
N CYS A 53 -5.69 -5.81 -1.37
CA CYS A 53 -5.50 -4.49 -0.79
C CYS A 53 -4.05 -3.99 -0.94
N ASN A 54 -3.06 -4.88 -0.81
CA ASN A 54 -1.66 -4.52 -1.01
C ASN A 54 -1.40 -4.11 -2.46
N ARG A 55 -1.88 -4.90 -3.43
CA ARG A 55 -1.78 -4.56 -4.86
C ARG A 55 -2.46 -3.23 -5.18
N LEU A 56 -3.64 -2.98 -4.61
CA LEU A 56 -4.36 -1.73 -4.81
C LEU A 56 -3.58 -0.54 -4.25
N ARG A 57 -2.99 -0.68 -3.06
CA ARG A 57 -2.14 0.37 -2.46
C ARG A 57 -0.91 0.67 -3.30
N GLU A 58 -0.24 -0.35 -3.84
CA GLU A 58 0.91 -0.16 -4.74
C GLU A 58 0.51 0.60 -6.01
N GLN A 59 -0.62 0.25 -6.62
CA GLN A 59 -1.13 0.95 -7.80
C GLN A 59 -1.48 2.41 -7.49
N LEU A 60 -2.12 2.67 -6.35
CA LEU A 60 -2.42 4.02 -5.90
C LEU A 60 -1.14 4.82 -5.63
N ALA A 61 -0.16 4.24 -4.95
CA ALA A 61 1.12 4.89 -4.70
C ALA A 61 1.83 5.24 -6.01
N ALA A 62 1.89 4.33 -6.98
CA ALA A 62 2.47 4.58 -8.29
C ALA A 62 1.71 5.70 -9.04
N GLN A 63 0.37 5.70 -8.97
CA GLN A 63 -0.45 6.74 -9.56
C GLN A 63 -0.18 8.10 -8.89
N GLU A 64 -0.13 8.16 -7.57
CA GLU A 64 0.16 9.39 -6.82
C GLU A 64 1.55 9.92 -7.12
N GLU A 65 2.57 9.06 -7.19
CA GLU A 65 3.91 9.46 -7.60
C GLU A 65 3.94 10.02 -9.02
N SER A 66 3.26 9.37 -9.97
CA SER A 66 3.16 9.88 -11.33
C SER A 66 2.46 11.24 -11.39
N ARG A 67 1.38 11.43 -10.60
CA ARG A 67 0.70 12.73 -10.48
C ARG A 67 1.59 13.79 -9.85
N LYS A 68 2.35 13.46 -8.80
CA LYS A 68 3.35 14.35 -8.18
C LYS A 68 4.44 14.76 -9.17
N ARG A 69 4.89 13.84 -10.04
CA ARG A 69 5.83 14.15 -11.12
C ARG A 69 5.24 15.12 -12.15
N ILE A 70 3.98 14.92 -12.56
CA ILE A 70 3.27 15.84 -13.49
C ILE A 70 3.01 17.20 -12.85
N ALA A 71 2.76 17.23 -11.54
CA ALA A 71 2.60 18.44 -10.75
C ALA A 71 3.91 19.23 -10.57
N LYS A 72 5.08 18.60 -10.78
CA LYS A 72 6.38 19.22 -10.58
C LYS A 72 6.58 20.36 -11.59
N GLY A 73 6.54 21.60 -11.09
CA GLY A 73 6.64 22.81 -11.91
C GLY A 73 5.30 23.48 -12.20
N LYS A 74 4.18 22.94 -11.72
CA LYS A 74 2.89 23.63 -11.73
C LYS A 74 2.65 24.31 -10.38
N LEU A 75 2.04 25.50 -10.42
CA LEU A 75 1.63 26.23 -9.22
C LEU A 75 0.63 25.41 -8.38
N MET A 76 -0.31 24.73 -9.05
CA MET A 76 -1.35 23.90 -8.46
C MET A 76 -1.25 22.48 -9.02
N GLY A 77 -0.65 21.58 -8.24
CA GLY A 77 -0.41 20.19 -8.62
C GLY A 77 -1.53 19.21 -8.24
N ASP A 78 -2.47 19.65 -7.42
CA ASP A 78 -3.54 18.87 -6.80
C ASP A 78 -4.78 18.73 -7.70
N GLY A 79 -4.96 19.63 -8.68
CA GLY A 79 -6.09 19.61 -9.61
C GLY A 79 -7.43 20.04 -8.99
N GLN A 80 -7.40 20.60 -7.77
CA GLN A 80 -8.59 21.11 -7.11
C GLN A 80 -8.82 22.59 -7.44
N PRO A 81 -10.08 23.00 -7.66
CA PRO A 81 -10.41 24.40 -7.88
C PRO A 81 -10.14 25.22 -6.60
N ARG A 82 -9.51 26.38 -6.74
CA ARG A 82 -9.23 27.30 -5.64
C ARG A 82 -9.76 28.70 -5.93
N LEU A 83 -10.06 29.43 -4.86
CA LEU A 83 -10.47 30.81 -4.95
C LEU A 83 -9.26 31.71 -5.20
N LEU A 84 -9.18 32.31 -6.38
CA LEU A 84 -8.05 33.13 -6.83
C LEU A 84 -7.87 34.42 -6.00
N THR A 85 -8.93 34.89 -5.35
CA THR A 85 -8.92 36.07 -4.49
C THR A 85 -8.53 35.76 -3.05
N SER A 86 -8.41 34.48 -2.69
CA SER A 86 -7.99 34.11 -1.34
C SER A 86 -6.55 34.55 -1.10
N ARG A 87 -6.29 35.09 0.10
CA ARG A 87 -4.94 35.49 0.52
C ARG A 87 -3.95 34.34 0.41
N GLU A 88 -4.39 33.13 0.72
CA GLU A 88 -3.59 31.91 0.61
C GLU A 88 -3.14 31.61 -0.82
N PHE A 89 -4.01 31.85 -1.82
CA PHE A 89 -3.66 31.64 -3.21
C PHE A 89 -2.65 32.69 -3.69
N VAL A 90 -2.89 33.96 -3.38
CA VAL A 90 -2.00 35.07 -3.75
C VAL A 90 -0.61 34.87 -3.17
N GLN A 91 -0.51 34.55 -1.88
CA GLN A 91 0.77 34.28 -1.23
C GLN A 91 1.52 33.11 -1.89
N ARG A 92 0.81 32.04 -2.25
CA ARG A 92 1.40 30.88 -2.93
C ARG A 92 1.93 31.23 -4.33
N VAL A 93 1.29 32.14 -5.06
CA VAL A 93 1.77 32.65 -6.36
C VAL A 93 3.06 33.45 -6.18
N GLU A 94 3.13 34.32 -5.18
CA GLU A 94 4.33 35.11 -4.89
C GLU A 94 5.52 34.22 -4.51
N GLU A 95 5.30 33.21 -3.66
CA GLU A 95 6.33 32.24 -3.30
C GLU A 95 6.81 31.44 -4.51
N PHE A 96 5.89 30.98 -5.37
CA PHE A 96 6.24 30.23 -6.57
C PHE A 96 7.03 31.07 -7.58
N THR A 97 6.66 32.32 -7.79
CA THR A 97 7.36 33.24 -8.71
C THR A 97 8.76 33.59 -8.22
N LYS A 98 8.93 33.84 -6.92
CA LYS A 98 10.26 34.03 -6.30
C LYS A 98 11.15 32.79 -6.47
N ALA A 99 10.61 31.61 -6.15
CA ALA A 99 11.36 30.36 -6.29
C ALA A 99 11.72 30.04 -7.75
N ALA A 100 10.87 30.41 -8.72
CA ALA A 100 11.17 30.26 -10.14
C ALA A 100 12.34 31.16 -10.57
N LEU A 101 12.34 32.42 -10.12
CA LEU A 101 13.41 33.38 -10.41
C LEU A 101 14.75 32.93 -9.84
N GLU A 102 14.78 32.49 -8.58
CA GLU A 102 15.99 31.98 -7.91
C GLU A 102 16.54 30.72 -8.61
N LYS A 103 15.65 29.88 -9.13
CA LYS A 103 16.06 28.68 -9.85
C LYS A 103 16.65 29.00 -11.22
N GLU A 104 16.14 30.04 -11.89
CA GLU A 104 16.67 30.51 -13.16
C GLU A 104 18.04 31.16 -13.00
N SER A 105 18.24 32.00 -11.99
CA SER A 105 19.55 32.60 -11.68
C SER A 105 20.58 31.51 -11.37
N ALA A 106 20.25 30.55 -10.50
CA ALA A 106 21.14 29.44 -10.16
C ALA A 106 21.44 28.53 -11.37
N ALA A 107 20.51 28.40 -12.33
CA ALA A 107 20.74 27.65 -13.56
C ALA A 107 21.71 28.38 -14.51
N ASN A 108 21.58 29.71 -14.61
CA ASN A 108 22.49 30.54 -15.40
C ASN A 108 23.90 30.54 -14.83
N GLU A 109 24.06 30.66 -13.50
CA GLU A 109 25.36 30.56 -12.83
C GLU A 109 26.04 29.20 -13.09
N LYS A 110 25.27 28.11 -13.07
CA LYS A 110 25.79 26.77 -13.38
C LYS A 110 26.21 26.64 -14.85
N ARG A 111 25.51 27.28 -15.77
CA ARG A 111 25.87 27.30 -17.21
C ARG A 111 27.17 28.08 -17.42
N ALA A 112 27.26 29.29 -16.88
CA ALA A 112 28.46 30.12 -16.92
C ALA A 112 29.68 29.37 -16.35
N ASN A 113 29.57 28.79 -15.15
CA ASN A 113 30.63 27.99 -14.55
C ASN A 113 31.05 26.78 -15.40
N LYS A 114 30.12 26.17 -16.15
CA LYS A 114 30.43 25.05 -17.04
C LYS A 114 31.18 25.53 -18.28
N GLU A 115 30.77 26.66 -18.84
CA GLU A 115 31.42 27.30 -19.99
C GLU A 115 32.84 27.76 -19.64
N ASP A 116 33.04 28.37 -18.46
CA ASP A 116 34.35 28.77 -17.97
C ASP A 116 35.28 27.56 -17.77
N ARG A 117 34.77 26.47 -17.19
CA ARG A 117 35.51 25.21 -17.05
C ARG A 117 35.88 24.59 -18.40
N ALA A 118 34.97 24.66 -19.38
CA ALA A 118 35.22 24.16 -20.73
C ALA A 118 36.27 25.01 -21.45
N ALA A 119 36.18 26.34 -21.33
CA ALA A 119 37.16 27.26 -21.89
C ALA A 119 38.55 27.06 -21.29
N MET A 120 38.65 26.93 -19.95
CA MET A 120 39.91 26.57 -19.29
C MET A 120 40.46 25.26 -19.84
N LYS A 121 39.65 24.20 -19.93
CA LYS A 121 40.12 22.90 -20.43
C LYS A 121 40.74 23.00 -21.83
N VAL A 122 40.13 23.75 -22.74
CA VAL A 122 40.66 23.98 -24.10
C VAL A 122 41.99 24.74 -24.06
N THR A 123 42.17 25.67 -23.13
CA THR A 123 43.46 26.38 -22.97
C THR A 123 44.58 25.52 -22.40
N TRP A 124 44.27 24.47 -21.63
CA TRP A 124 45.27 23.54 -21.06
C TRP A 124 45.63 22.36 -21.99
N GLU A 125 44.83 22.10 -23.03
CA GLU A 125 45.10 21.06 -24.05
C GLU A 125 45.91 21.58 -25.26
N LYS A 126 46.20 22.89 -25.31
CA LYS A 126 47.15 23.51 -26.26
C LYS A 126 48.53 23.63 -25.64
#